data_AF-A0A445FLA4-F1
#
_entry.id   AF-A0A445FLA4-F1
#
_cell.length_a   1.000
_cell.length_b   1.000
_cell.length_c   1.000
_cell.angle_alpha   90.00
_cell.angle_beta   90.00
_cell.angle_gamma   90.00
#
_symmetry.space_group_name_H-M   'P 1'
#
loop_
_entity.id
_entity.type
_entity.pdbx_description
1 polymer ?
#
loop_
_entity_poly.entity_id
_entity_poly.type
_entity_poly.pdbx_seq_one_letter_code
_entity_poly.pdbx_strand_id
1 'polypeptide(L)'
;MMTFMHSIGERKYDWEKRQRFALSATEVGSLITMGAQDSCDFFHDPSMLSSNAGQVRKSLSIKPHANGYFVSLTVVNNLLNTNDYFSVPVTTAEFAVMKTACSFALPHIMGWDQITNQQSRGIDDLQAKGDSKVSDLEWEK
;
A
#
# COMPACT_ATOMS: atom_id res chain seq x y z
N MET A 1 -4.41 -3.76 -1.59
CA MET A 1 -5.09 -3.37 -2.84
C MET A 1 -6.21 -2.40 -2.48
N MET A 2 -6.23 -1.19 -3.05
CA MET A 2 -7.32 -0.23 -2.85
C MET A 2 -8.35 -0.35 -3.99
N THR A 3 -9.63 -0.21 -3.66
CA THR A 3 -10.74 -0.30 -4.62
C THR A 3 -11.67 0.89 -4.47
N PHE A 4 -11.97 1.57 -5.58
CA PHE A 4 -12.80 2.77 -5.65
C PHE A 4 -14.03 2.49 -6.51
N MET A 5 -15.18 3.05 -6.11
CA MET A 5 -16.47 2.83 -6.78
C MET A 5 -17.26 4.13 -6.79
N HIS A 6 -18.03 4.36 -7.85
CA HIS A 6 -18.97 5.49 -7.91
C HIS A 6 -20.21 5.17 -7.07
N SER A 7 -20.78 6.20 -6.44
CA SER A 7 -22.10 6.08 -5.81
C SER A 7 -23.18 6.01 -6.89
N ILE A 8 -24.14 5.10 -6.71
CA ILE A 8 -25.35 4.96 -7.54
C ILE A 8 -26.62 5.21 -6.74
N GLY A 9 -26.48 5.73 -5.52
CA GLY A 9 -27.57 6.03 -4.61
C GLY A 9 -27.10 6.09 -3.16
N GLU A 10 -28.01 6.40 -2.25
CA GLU A 10 -27.71 6.44 -0.82
C GLU A 10 -27.15 5.08 -0.36
N ARG A 11 -25.89 5.07 0.08
CA ARG A 11 -25.16 3.88 0.56
C ARG A 11 -25.12 2.73 -0.47
N LYS A 12 -25.22 3.04 -1.77
CA LYS A 12 -25.11 2.06 -2.87
C LYS A 12 -23.99 2.47 -3.81
N TYR A 13 -23.17 1.51 -4.21
CA TYR A 13 -21.98 1.74 -5.04
C TYR A 13 -21.96 0.78 -6.23
N ASP A 14 -21.50 1.24 -7.39
CA ASP A 14 -21.37 0.44 -8.61
C ASP A 14 -20.11 -0.44 -8.55
N TRP A 15 -20.30 -1.73 -8.29
CA TRP A 15 -19.20 -2.70 -8.24
C TRP A 15 -18.62 -3.01 -9.63
N GLU A 16 -19.41 -2.94 -10.70
CA GLU A 16 -18.97 -3.29 -12.04
C GLU A 16 -18.00 -2.25 -12.59
N LYS A 17 -18.20 -0.98 -12.26
CA LYS A 17 -17.32 0.14 -12.64
C LYS A 17 -16.24 0.46 -11.61
N ARG A 18 -15.85 -0.51 -10.77
CA ARG A 18 -14.81 -0.31 -9.76
C ARG A 18 -13.44 -0.10 -10.41
N GLN A 19 -12.66 0.81 -9.86
CA GLN A 19 -11.24 0.97 -10.20
C GLN A 19 -10.35 0.47 -9.07
N ARG A 20 -9.20 -0.11 -9.44
CA ARG A 20 -8.23 -0.66 -8.50
C ARG A 20 -6.88 0.02 -8.61
N PHE A 21 -6.24 0.21 -7.46
CA PHE A 21 -4.88 0.70 -7.34
C PHE A 21 -4.11 -0.20 -6.36
N ALA A 22 -3.04 -0.83 -6.83
CA ALA A 22 -2.18 -1.65 -5.97
C ALA A 22 -1.24 -0.73 -5.19
N LEU A 23 -0.91 -1.07 -3.95
CA LEU A 23 0.14 -0.39 -3.20
C LEU A 23 1.28 -1.39 -3.02
N SER A 24 2.47 -1.04 -3.48
CA SER A 24 3.70 -1.76 -3.21
C SER A 24 4.15 -1.57 -1.75
N ALA A 25 5.08 -2.40 -1.27
CA ALA A 25 5.63 -2.28 0.08
C ALA A 25 6.21 -0.89 0.36
N THR A 26 6.86 -0.29 -0.64
CA THR A 26 7.42 1.07 -0.53
C THR A 26 6.34 2.14 -0.42
N GLU A 27 5.29 2.05 -1.23
CA GLU A 27 4.17 3.01 -1.19
C GLU A 27 3.35 2.88 0.10
N VAL A 28 3.23 1.65 0.63
CA VAL A 28 2.69 1.40 1.97
C VAL A 28 3.56 2.08 3.02
N GLY A 29 4.89 1.98 2.90
CA GLY A 29 5.83 2.71 3.76
C GLY A 29 5.59 4.22 3.75
N SER A 30 5.46 4.81 2.56
CA SER A 30 5.13 6.24 2.42
C SER A 30 3.80 6.60 3.10
N LEU A 31 2.76 5.76 2.95
CA LEU A 31 1.46 6.00 3.59
C LEU A 31 1.54 5.97 5.12
N ILE A 32 2.33 5.06 5.68
CA ILE A 32 2.53 4.93 7.13
C ILE A 32 3.23 6.17 7.69
N THR A 33 4.26 6.68 7.00
CA THR A 33 5.10 7.78 7.48
C THR A 33 4.52 9.17 7.31
N MET A 34 3.45 9.33 6.52
CA MET A 34 2.80 10.64 6.30
C MET A 34 2.47 11.37 7.60
N GLY A 35 2.92 12.60 7.77
CA GLY A 35 2.47 13.52 8.80
C GLY A 35 1.08 14.11 8.53
N ALA A 36 0.57 14.92 9.47
CA ALA A 36 -0.76 15.53 9.38
C ALA A 36 -0.93 16.54 8.22
N GLN A 37 0.18 17.08 7.71
CA GLN A 37 0.21 18.06 6.62
C GLN A 37 0.90 17.50 5.36
N ASP A 38 1.31 16.23 5.40
CA ASP A 38 2.03 15.62 4.29
C ASP A 38 1.05 15.14 3.24
N SER A 39 1.52 15.14 2.00
CA SER A 39 0.82 14.55 0.86
C SER A 39 1.68 13.47 0.21
N CYS A 40 1.03 12.46 -0.38
CA CYS A 40 1.71 11.52 -1.26
C CYS A 40 0.96 11.38 -2.58
N ASP A 41 1.73 11.19 -3.65
CA ASP A 41 1.22 10.96 -4.99
C ASP A 41 1.92 9.73 -5.58
N PHE A 42 1.13 8.77 -6.07
CA PHE A 42 1.60 7.52 -6.65
C PHE A 42 1.12 7.42 -8.09
N PHE A 43 1.99 6.94 -8.99
CA PHE A 43 1.73 6.89 -10.42
C PHE A 43 2.02 5.50 -10.97
N HIS A 44 0.98 4.83 -11.48
CA HIS A 44 1.08 3.50 -12.05
C HIS A 44 0.70 3.53 -13.53
N ASP A 45 1.54 2.91 -14.34
CA ASP A 45 1.24 2.55 -15.72
C ASP A 45 1.26 1.02 -15.84
N PRO A 46 0.10 0.35 -16.01
CA PRO A 46 0.05 -1.11 -16.09
C PRO A 46 0.83 -1.70 -17.25
N SER A 47 1.12 -0.90 -18.29
CA SER A 47 1.84 -1.30 -19.49
C SER A 47 3.24 -0.68 -19.55
N MET A 48 3.76 -0.20 -18.40
CA MET A 48 5.12 0.33 -18.33
C MET A 48 6.11 -0.72 -18.84
N LEU A 49 7.13 -0.27 -19.58
CA LEU A 49 8.15 -1.13 -20.23
C LEU A 49 7.62 -2.03 -21.35
N SER A 50 6.38 -1.82 -21.82
CA SER A 50 5.84 -2.46 -23.02
C SER A 50 5.58 -1.44 -24.13
N SER A 51 5.21 -1.92 -25.33
CA SER A 51 4.80 -1.07 -26.46
C SER A 51 3.55 -0.22 -26.15
N ASN A 52 2.77 -0.62 -25.15
CA ASN A 52 1.52 0.03 -24.77
C ASN A 52 1.72 1.04 -23.62
N ALA A 53 2.96 1.34 -23.24
CA ALA A 53 3.26 2.32 -22.21
C ALA A 53 2.61 3.68 -22.53
N GLY A 54 2.05 4.30 -21.50
CA GLY A 54 1.39 5.59 -21.55
C GLY A 54 -0.07 5.55 -21.99
N GLN A 55 -0.59 4.40 -22.43
CA GLN A 55 -1.98 4.25 -22.86
C GLN A 55 -2.97 4.28 -21.70
N VAL A 56 -2.59 3.71 -20.55
CA VAL A 56 -3.38 3.75 -19.32
C VAL A 56 -2.51 4.28 -18.19
N ARG A 57 -2.99 5.31 -17.50
CA ARG A 57 -2.28 5.94 -16.38
C ARG A 57 -3.20 6.05 -15.19
N LYS A 58 -2.71 5.62 -14.04
CA LYS A 58 -3.40 5.72 -12.76
C LYS A 58 -2.59 6.60 -11.84
N SER A 59 -3.24 7.60 -11.26
CA SER A 59 -2.63 8.49 -10.27
C SER A 59 -3.48 8.44 -9.00
N LEU A 60 -2.86 8.01 -7.89
CA LEU A 60 -3.46 8.02 -6.57
C LEU A 60 -2.82 9.15 -5.77
N SER A 61 -3.64 10.05 -5.24
CA SER A 61 -3.23 11.22 -4.47
C SER A 61 -3.87 11.17 -3.09
N ILE A 62 -3.08 11.33 -2.04
CA ILE A 62 -3.56 11.48 -0.66
C ILE A 62 -3.09 12.83 -0.16
N LYS A 63 -4.03 13.74 0.10
CA LYS A 63 -3.74 15.12 0.49
C LYS A 63 -4.48 15.49 1.77
N PRO A 64 -3.86 16.26 2.68
CA PRO A 64 -4.53 16.71 3.89
C PRO A 64 -5.70 17.63 3.51
N HIS A 65 -6.82 17.47 4.21
CA HIS A 65 -7.99 18.31 4.02
C HIS A 65 -8.79 18.46 5.31
N ALA A 66 -8.90 19.69 5.80
CA ALA A 66 -9.60 20.03 7.04
C ALA A 66 -9.19 19.09 8.18
N ASN A 67 -10.11 18.24 8.65
CA ASN A 67 -9.92 17.30 9.76
C ASN A 67 -9.62 15.86 9.30
N GLY A 68 -8.91 15.72 8.18
CA GLY A 68 -8.63 14.43 7.58
C GLY A 68 -7.83 14.57 6.29
N TYR A 69 -8.15 13.71 5.33
CA TYR A 69 -7.47 13.60 4.05
C TYR A 69 -8.48 13.39 2.93
N PHE A 70 -8.15 13.84 1.73
CA PHE A 70 -8.79 13.38 0.51
C PHE A 70 -7.91 12.33 -0.14
N VAL A 71 -8.49 11.15 -0.37
CA VAL A 71 -7.89 10.09 -1.18
C VAL A 71 -8.55 10.16 -2.56
N SER A 72 -7.78 10.51 -3.57
CA SER A 72 -8.27 10.69 -4.93
C SER A 72 -7.57 9.76 -5.92
N LEU A 73 -8.33 9.10 -6.78
CA LEU A 73 -7.82 8.24 -7.85
C LEU A 73 -8.24 8.81 -9.20
N THR A 74 -7.28 9.10 -10.06
CA THR A 74 -7.50 9.46 -11.46
C THR A 74 -7.05 8.30 -12.34
N VAL A 75 -7.92 7.82 -13.22
CA VAL A 75 -7.61 6.77 -14.21
C VAL A 75 -7.86 7.32 -15.60
N VAL A 76 -6.78 7.60 -16.33
CA VAL A 76 -6.83 8.02 -17.72
C VAL A 76 -6.56 6.81 -18.59
N ASN A 77 -7.51 6.43 -19.43
CA ASN A 77 -7.38 5.35 -20.39
C ASN A 77 -7.61 5.89 -21.81
N ASN A 78 -6.51 6.09 -22.52
CA ASN A 78 -6.50 6.65 -23.87
C ASN A 78 -7.04 5.68 -24.93
N LEU A 79 -6.99 4.36 -24.67
CA LEU A 79 -7.51 3.34 -25.61
C LEU A 79 -9.03 3.41 -25.72
N LEU A 80 -9.71 3.59 -24.58
CA LEU A 80 -11.16 3.68 -24.52
C LEU A 80 -11.65 5.14 -24.48
N ASN A 81 -10.73 6.11 -24.54
CA ASN A 81 -11.00 7.54 -24.38
C ASN A 81 -11.82 7.83 -23.12
N THR A 82 -11.47 7.19 -22.01
CA THR A 82 -12.15 7.33 -20.72
C THR A 82 -11.25 8.00 -19.70
N ASN A 83 -11.85 8.81 -18.84
CA ASN A 83 -11.18 9.46 -17.72
C ASN A 83 -12.08 9.34 -16.49
N ASP A 84 -11.73 8.41 -15.60
CA ASP A 84 -12.45 8.20 -14.35
C ASP A 84 -11.75 8.97 -13.23
N TYR A 85 -12.53 9.67 -12.42
CA TYR A 85 -12.05 10.40 -11.25
C TYR A 85 -12.86 10.03 -10.01
N PHE A 86 -12.17 9.60 -8.96
CA PHE A 86 -12.74 9.25 -7.67
C PHE A 86 -12.12 10.15 -6.61
N SER A 87 -12.94 10.65 -5.69
CA SER A 87 -12.47 11.39 -4.52
C SER A 87 -13.28 10.96 -3.30
N VAL A 88 -12.57 10.50 -2.27
CA VAL A 88 -13.18 10.00 -1.04
C VAL A 88 -12.57 10.77 0.14
N PRO A 89 -13.38 11.49 0.93
CA PRO A 89 -12.90 12.06 2.18
C PRO A 89 -12.67 10.94 3.20
N VAL A 90 -11.56 11.01 3.91
CA VAL A 90 -11.15 10.07 4.96
C VAL A 90 -10.81 10.88 6.19
N THR A 91 -11.50 10.63 7.29
CA THR A 91 -11.25 11.31 8.57
C THR A 91 -9.87 10.93 9.15
N THR A 92 -9.33 11.75 10.04
CA THR A 92 -8.08 11.40 10.76
C THR A 92 -8.17 10.05 11.47
N ALA A 93 -9.34 9.71 12.04
CA ALA A 93 -9.57 8.44 12.72
C ALA A 93 -9.51 7.26 11.74
N GLU A 94 -10.21 7.34 10.60
CA GLU A 94 -10.17 6.29 9.57
C GLU A 94 -8.75 6.14 9.00
N PHE A 95 -8.05 7.25 8.77
CA PHE A 95 -6.68 7.21 8.27
C PHE A 95 -5.70 6.60 9.29
N ALA A 96 -5.90 6.82 10.59
CA ALA A 96 -5.13 6.16 11.63
C ALA A 96 -5.31 4.64 11.60
N VAL A 97 -6.56 4.16 11.43
CA VAL A 97 -6.83 2.72 11.27
C VAL A 97 -6.13 2.16 10.04
N MET A 98 -6.16 2.88 8.91
CA MET A 98 -5.45 2.47 7.69
C MET A 98 -3.95 2.33 7.94
N LYS A 99 -3.31 3.31 8.60
CA LYS A 99 -1.89 3.25 8.95
C LYS A 99 -1.57 2.06 9.83
N THR A 100 -2.34 1.83 10.89
CA THR A 100 -2.14 0.68 11.79
C THR A 100 -2.25 -0.64 11.03
N ALA A 101 -3.26 -0.79 10.18
CA ALA A 101 -3.43 -1.99 9.35
C ALA A 101 -2.27 -2.18 8.37
N CYS A 102 -1.80 -1.10 7.75
CA CYS A 102 -0.63 -1.10 6.86
C CYS A 102 0.66 -1.48 7.59
N SER A 103 0.92 -0.91 8.77
CA SER A 103 2.08 -1.26 9.60
C SER A 103 2.07 -2.73 10.01
N PHE A 104 0.90 -3.26 10.36
CA PHE A 104 0.74 -4.68 10.67
C PHE A 104 0.96 -5.57 9.43
N ALA A 105 0.41 -5.19 8.28
CA ALA A 105 0.51 -5.99 7.05
C ALA A 105 1.91 -5.97 6.41
N LEU A 106 2.70 -4.92 6.62
CA LEU A 106 3.95 -4.71 5.89
C LEU A 106 4.98 -5.85 6.06
N PRO A 107 5.25 -6.37 7.27
CA PRO A 107 6.15 -7.53 7.44
C PRO A 107 5.67 -8.78 6.71
N HIS A 108 4.35 -9.01 6.66
CA HIS A 108 3.76 -10.12 5.90
C HIS A 108 3.90 -9.94 4.40
N ILE A 109 3.72 -8.70 3.90
CA ILE A 109 3.95 -8.37 2.48
C ILE A 109 5.42 -8.61 2.10
N MET A 110 6.35 -8.34 3.02
CA MET A 110 7.79 -8.58 2.84
C MET A 110 8.22 -10.04 3.08
N GLY A 111 7.31 -10.91 3.57
CA GLY A 111 7.60 -12.31 3.90
C GLY A 111 8.43 -12.52 5.18
N TRP A 112 8.61 -11.48 6.00
CA TRP A 112 9.41 -11.56 7.24
C TRP A 112 8.70 -12.37 8.34
N ASP A 113 7.39 -12.44 8.27
CA ASP A 113 6.57 -13.27 9.16
C ASP A 113 6.92 -14.75 9.05
N GLN A 114 7.31 -15.23 7.85
CA GLN A 114 7.71 -16.62 7.66
C GLN A 114 9.01 -16.94 8.40
N ILE A 115 9.96 -16.01 8.41
CA ILE A 115 11.27 -16.17 9.08
C ILE A 115 11.09 -16.12 10.60
N THR A 116 10.35 -15.13 11.09
CA THR A 116 10.14 -14.93 12.54
C THR A 116 9.29 -16.03 13.17
N ASN A 117 8.27 -16.54 12.45
CA ASN A 117 7.46 -17.66 12.93
C ASN A 117 8.23 -18.99 12.90
N GLN A 118 9.14 -19.21 11.95
CA GLN A 118 10.01 -20.40 11.95
C GLN A 118 10.97 -20.41 13.15
N GLN A 119 11.49 -19.25 13.52
CA GLN A 119 12.37 -19.10 14.68
C GLN A 119 11.65 -19.48 15.99
N SER A 120 10.35 -19.18 16.13
CA SER A 120 9.55 -19.63 17.28
C SER A 120 9.28 -21.14 17.33
N ARG A 121 9.26 -21.84 16.17
CA ARG A 121 9.06 -23.30 16.12
C ARG A 121 10.35 -24.10 16.33
N GLY A 122 11.52 -23.48 16.15
CA GLY A 122 12.82 -24.11 16.40
C GLY A 122 13.34 -23.99 17.84
N ILE A 123 12.63 -23.26 18.72
CA ILE A 123 13.06 -23.01 20.11
C ILE A 123 12.71 -24.17 21.05
N ASP A 124 11.84 -25.11 20.67
CA ASP A 124 11.62 -26.33 21.46
C ASP A 124 12.76 -27.35 21.32
N ASP A 125 13.72 -27.17 20.39
CA ASP A 125 14.81 -28.13 20.15
C ASP A 125 16.23 -27.54 20.34
N LEU A 126 16.35 -26.29 20.81
CA LEU A 126 17.64 -25.61 21.01
C LEU A 126 17.76 -24.95 22.38
N GLN A 127 17.50 -25.71 23.45
CA GLN A 127 18.20 -25.49 24.72
C GLN A 127 19.56 -26.21 24.67
N ALA A 128 20.57 -25.59 24.04
CA ALA A 128 21.96 -25.80 24.44
C ALA A 128 22.90 -24.75 23.86
N LYS A 129 23.65 -24.12 24.78
CA LYS A 129 24.85 -23.29 24.61
C LYS A 129 24.65 -21.86 24.12
N GLY A 130 24.83 -20.96 25.08
CA GLY A 130 25.01 -19.54 24.87
C GLY A 130 26.35 -19.16 24.23
N ASP A 131 26.35 -17.88 23.88
CA ASP A 131 27.44 -16.96 23.58
C ASP A 131 28.40 -17.21 22.41
N SER A 132 28.65 -16.12 21.68
CA SER A 132 29.66 -15.84 20.65
C SER A 132 29.52 -16.51 19.27
N LYS A 133 28.52 -16.13 18.47
CA LYS A 133 28.52 -16.42 17.02
C LYS A 133 28.01 -15.30 16.10
N VAL A 134 27.70 -14.12 16.61
CA VAL A 134 27.14 -13.04 15.79
C VAL A 134 28.24 -12.24 15.06
N SER A 135 29.45 -12.12 15.63
CA SER A 135 30.55 -11.36 14.99
C SER A 135 31.19 -12.04 13.79
N ASP A 136 31.04 -13.35 13.61
CA ASP A 136 31.73 -14.07 12.53
C ASP A 136 31.03 -13.89 11.16
N LEU A 137 29.76 -13.48 11.14
CA LEU A 137 28.97 -13.35 9.90
C LEU A 137 29.26 -12.08 9.10
N GLU A 138 29.87 -11.07 9.73
CA GLU A 138 30.15 -9.77 9.07
C GLU A 138 31.54 -9.73 8.40
N TRP A 139 32.43 -10.70 8.69
CA TRP A 139 33.86 -10.60 8.35
C TRP A 139 34.44 -11.83 7.63
N GLU A 140 33.63 -12.81 7.22
CA GLU A 140 34.08 -13.85 6.29
C GLU A 140 34.30 -13.22 4.89
N LYS A 141 35.58 -13.07 4.52
CA LYS A 141 36.07 -12.59 3.23
C LYS A 141 36.08 -13.69 2.17
#